data_AF-A0A1F6XMM2-F1
#
_entry.id   AF-A0A1F6XMM2-F1
#
_cell.length_a   1.000
_cell.length_b   1.000
_cell.length_c   1.000
_cell.angle_alpha   90.00
_cell.angle_beta   90.00
_cell.angle_gamma   90.00
#
_symmetry.space_group_name_H-M   'P 1'
#
loop_
_entity.id
_entity.type
_entity.pdbx_description
1 polymer ?
#
loop_
_entity_poly.entity_id
_entity_poly.type
_entity_poly.pdbx_seq_one_letter_code
_entity_poly.pdbx_strand_id
1 'polypeptide(L)'
;MDAIIESQIFFFISSVGFVVLGIMAFIFLFYLIRATNVLSEIMRKVEKDIDSIGDTTKEMLEEVRHSVIFNFLFRRKKKHRKN
;
A
#
# COMPACT_ATOMS: atom_id res chain seq x y z
N MET A 1 -21.16 -14.33 -52.33
CA MET A 1 -19.96 -15.14 -52.02
C MET A 1 -18.97 -14.34 -51.17
N ASP A 2 -18.76 -13.07 -51.46
CA ASP A 2 -17.82 -12.20 -50.73
C ASP A 2 -18.09 -12.07 -49.21
N ALA A 3 -19.34 -11.85 -48.79
CA ALA A 3 -19.68 -11.76 -47.36
C ALA A 3 -19.43 -13.07 -46.59
N ILE A 4 -19.53 -14.23 -47.27
CA ILE A 4 -19.24 -15.53 -46.66
C ILE A 4 -17.74 -15.66 -46.42
N ILE A 5 -16.92 -15.24 -47.38
CA ILE A 5 -15.45 -15.26 -47.28
C ILE A 5 -14.98 -14.28 -46.19
N GLU A 6 -15.53 -13.08 -46.16
CA GLU A 6 -15.21 -12.07 -45.14
C GLU A 6 -15.51 -12.58 -43.72
N SER A 7 -16.66 -13.21 -43.51
CA SER A 7 -17.03 -13.78 -42.21
C SER A 7 -16.10 -14.92 -41.76
N GLN A 8 -15.63 -15.76 -42.70
CA GLN A 8 -14.68 -16.84 -42.39
C GLN A 8 -13.32 -16.29 -41.97
N ILE A 9 -12.83 -15.25 -42.65
CA ILE A 9 -11.56 -14.58 -42.32
C ILE A 9 -11.66 -13.91 -40.94
N PHE A 10 -12.77 -13.21 -40.68
CA PHE A 10 -13.01 -12.59 -39.37
C PHE A 10 -13.07 -13.63 -38.25
N PHE A 11 -13.74 -14.76 -38.48
CA PHE A 11 -13.82 -15.85 -37.50
C PHE A 11 -12.44 -16.45 -37.20
N PHE A 12 -11.62 -16.66 -38.24
CA PHE A 12 -10.27 -17.20 -38.07
C PHE A 12 -9.39 -16.26 -37.24
N ILE A 13 -9.37 -14.97 -37.59
CA ILE A 13 -8.61 -13.95 -36.87
C ILE A 13 -9.11 -13.84 -35.42
N SER A 14 -10.43 -13.81 -35.22
CA SER A 14 -11.02 -13.72 -33.88
C SER A 14 -10.70 -14.96 -33.03
N SER A 15 -10.67 -16.16 -33.63
CA SER A 15 -10.33 -17.39 -32.92
C SER A 15 -8.86 -17.39 -32.46
N VAL A 16 -7.93 -17.05 -33.34
CA VAL A 16 -6.50 -16.94 -32.99
C VAL A 16 -6.30 -15.85 -31.95
N GLY A 17 -6.94 -14.68 -32.14
CA GLY A 17 -6.91 -13.58 -31.19
C GLY A 17 -7.43 -13.99 -29.81
N PHE A 18 -8.53 -14.74 -29.73
CA PHE A 18 -9.07 -15.22 -28.48
C PHE A 18 -8.13 -16.17 -27.75
N VAL A 19 -7.46 -17.08 -28.47
CA VAL A 19 -6.45 -17.98 -27.88
C VAL A 19 -5.27 -17.18 -27.33
N VAL A 20 -4.74 -16.22 -28.10
CA VAL A 20 -3.62 -15.36 -27.66
C VAL A 20 -4.01 -14.52 -26.45
N LEU A 21 -5.18 -13.88 -26.46
CA LEU A 21 -5.69 -13.12 -25.33
C LEU A 21 -5.92 -14.00 -24.11
N GLY A 22 -6.41 -15.23 -24.30
CA GLY A 22 -6.56 -16.20 -23.21
C GLY A 22 -5.23 -16.56 -22.55
N ILE A 23 -4.19 -16.83 -23.35
CA ILE A 23 -2.84 -17.09 -22.83
C ILE A 23 -2.28 -15.87 -22.11
N MET A 24 -2.39 -14.67 -22.69
CA MET A 24 -1.96 -13.44 -22.03
C MET A 24 -2.70 -13.20 -20.71
N ALA A 25 -4.03 -13.37 -20.69
CA ALA A 25 -4.84 -13.21 -19.49
C ALA A 25 -4.44 -14.23 -18.41
N PHE A 26 -4.17 -15.47 -18.79
CA PHE A 26 -3.72 -16.52 -17.87
C PHE A 26 -2.36 -16.17 -17.25
N ILE A 27 -1.40 -15.76 -18.08
CA ILE A 27 -0.08 -15.30 -17.61
C ILE A 27 -0.25 -14.09 -16.69
N PHE A 28 -1.05 -13.10 -17.10
CA PHE A 28 -1.32 -11.90 -16.33
C PHE A 28 -1.91 -12.21 -14.95
N LEU A 29 -2.90 -13.10 -14.88
CA LEU A 29 -3.49 -13.57 -13.62
C LEU A 29 -2.46 -14.27 -12.74
N PHE A 30 -1.60 -15.11 -13.31
CA PHE A 30 -0.53 -15.77 -12.58
C PHE A 30 0.43 -14.75 -11.93
N TYR A 31 0.81 -13.71 -12.68
CA TYR A 31 1.65 -12.63 -12.15
C TYR A 31 0.92 -11.79 -11.10
N LEU A 32 -0.37 -11.50 -11.27
CA LEU A 32 -1.17 -10.78 -10.28
C LEU A 32 -1.20 -11.50 -8.94
N ILE A 33 -1.50 -12.80 -8.94
CA ILE A 33 -1.52 -13.61 -7.71
C ILE A 33 -0.15 -13.56 -7.03
N ARG A 34 0.93 -13.70 -7.80
CA ARG A 34 2.29 -13.63 -7.26
C ARG A 34 2.60 -12.24 -6.68
N ALA A 35 2.21 -11.18 -7.36
CA ALA A 35 2.41 -9.81 -6.90
C ALA A 35 1.66 -9.54 -5.59
N THR A 36 0.39 -9.95 -5.49
CA THR A 36 -0.40 -9.81 -4.26
C THR A 36 0.22 -10.56 -3.09
N ASN A 37 0.73 -11.78 -3.30
CA ASN A 37 1.40 -12.54 -2.25
C ASN A 37 2.67 -11.82 -1.74
N VAL A 38 3.49 -11.28 -2.65
CA VAL A 38 4.69 -10.50 -2.28
C VAL A 38 4.29 -9.21 -1.55
N LEU A 39 3.28 -8.50 -2.04
CA LEU A 39 2.79 -7.28 -1.41
C LEU A 39 2.24 -7.54 -0.01
N SER A 40 1.52 -8.66 0.18
CA SER A 40 1.03 -9.05 1.51
C SER A 40 2.18 -9.31 2.49
N GLU A 41 3.25 -9.97 2.04
CA GLU A 41 4.42 -10.20 2.88
C GLU A 41 5.14 -8.89 3.24
N ILE A 42 5.29 -7.98 2.28
CA ILE A 42 5.88 -6.65 2.50
C ILE A 42 5.02 -5.87 3.49
N MET A 43 3.71 -5.83 3.30
CA MET A 43 2.79 -5.11 4.17
C MET A 43 2.86 -5.62 5.61
N ARG A 44 2.97 -6.94 5.81
CA ARG A 44 3.15 -7.53 7.14
C ARG A 44 4.47 -7.15 7.81
N LYS A 45 5.54 -6.97 7.04
CA LYS A 45 6.83 -6.47 7.57
C LYS A 45 6.73 -4.99 7.95
N VAL A 46 6.15 -4.19 7.07
CA VAL A 46 5.91 -2.75 7.30
C VAL A 46 5.03 -2.52 8.52
N GLU A 47 3.97 -3.31 8.70
CA GLU A 47 3.09 -3.22 9.87
C GLU A 47 3.86 -3.44 11.18
N LYS A 48 4.73 -4.47 11.23
CA LYS A 48 5.59 -4.73 12.39
C LYS A 48 6.58 -3.59 12.65
N ASP A 49 7.19 -3.06 11.59
CA ASP A 49 8.15 -1.96 11.72
C ASP A 49 7.45 -0.69 12.23
N ILE A 50 6.25 -0.38 11.73
CA ILE A 50 5.43 0.74 12.20
C ILE A 50 5.03 0.58 13.67
N ASP A 51 4.62 -0.63 14.09
CA ASP A 51 4.25 -0.90 15.48
C ASP A 51 5.44 -0.62 16.43
N SER A 52 6.64 -1.08 16.05
CA SER A 52 7.87 -0.82 16.82
C SER A 52 8.26 0.66 16.88
N ILE A 53 8.04 1.40 15.79
CA ILE A 53 8.27 2.85 15.73
C ILE A 53 7.23 3.58 16.59
N GLY A 54 5.97 3.12 16.58
CA GLY A 54 4.90 3.66 17.40
C GLY A 54 5.23 3.56 18.89
N ASP A 55 5.66 2.38 19.34
CA ASP A 55 6.09 2.15 20.73
C ASP A 55 7.30 3.00 21.10
N THR A 56 8.33 3.03 20.26
CA THR A 56 9.54 3.85 20.49
C THR A 56 9.18 5.34 20.56
N THR A 57 8.31 5.82 19.66
CA THR A 57 7.87 7.22 19.64
C THR A 57 7.05 7.55 20.88
N LYS A 58 6.24 6.61 21.37
CA LYS A 58 5.44 6.76 22.58
C LYS A 58 6.32 6.81 23.82
N GLU A 59 7.33 5.95 23.93
CA GLU A 59 8.34 5.98 24.98
C GLU A 59 9.12 7.31 24.96
N MET A 60 9.59 7.74 23.79
CA MET A 60 10.27 9.04 23.64
C MET A 60 9.35 10.22 24.00
N LEU A 61 8.08 10.17 23.61
CA LEU A 61 7.10 11.20 23.96
C LEU A 61 6.85 11.25 25.47
N GLU A 62 6.78 10.10 26.13
CA GLU A 62 6.67 10.03 27.59
C GLU A 62 7.92 10.58 28.26
N GLU A 63 9.12 10.23 27.78
CA GLU A 63 10.38 10.72 28.33
C GLU A 63 10.54 12.24 28.16
N VAL A 64 10.17 12.78 26.99
CA VAL A 64 10.13 14.24 26.74
C VAL A 64 9.04 14.93 27.58
N ARG A 65 7.87 14.31 27.76
CA ARG A 65 6.80 14.86 28.62
C ARG A 65 7.22 14.93 30.09
N HIS A 66 7.97 13.93 30.55
CA HIS A 66 8.51 13.88 31.91
C HIS A 66 9.80 14.71 32.08
N SER A 67 10.40 15.19 30.99
CA SER A 67 11.58 16.05 31.02
C SER A 67 11.29 17.41 31.66
N VAL A 68 12.12 17.72 32.66
CA VAL A 68 12.16 19.01 33.37
C VAL A 68 12.38 20.17 32.38
N ILE A 69 13.06 19.92 31.26
CA ILE A 69 13.34 20.92 30.21
C ILE A 69 12.07 21.31 29.46
N PHE A 70 11.18 20.37 29.16
CA PHE A 70 9.90 20.65 28.50
C PHE A 70 8.97 21.45 29.43
N ASN A 71 8.91 21.06 30.71
CA ASN A 71 8.12 21.76 31.70
C ASN A 71 8.70 23.13 32.09
N PHE A 72 10.02 23.33 31.90
CA PHE A 72 10.70 24.62 32.09
C PHE A 72 10.50 25.57 30.89
N LEU A 73 10.60 25.08 29.65
CA LEU A 73 10.40 25.87 28.43
C LEU A 73 8.93 26.23 28.17
N PHE A 74 7.98 25.33 28.49
CA PHE A 74 6.55 25.52 28.23
C PHE A 74 5.70 25.89 29.45
N ARG A 75 6.29 26.07 30.66
CA ARG A 75 5.55 26.67 31.80
C ARG A 75 5.20 28.11 31.46
N ARG A 76 3.99 28.31 30.92
CA ARG A 76 3.29 29.59 30.93
C ARG A 76 3.41 30.17 32.33
N LYS A 77 4.06 31.33 32.44
CA LYS A 77 4.10 32.16 33.64
C LYS A 77 2.70 32.22 34.24
N LYS A 78 2.44 31.48 35.32
CA LYS A 78 1.31 31.77 36.20
C LYS A 78 1.59 33.16 36.75
N LYS A 79 0.91 34.15 36.17
CA LYS A 79 0.92 35.55 36.58
C LYS A 79 0.51 35.58 38.04
N HIS A 80 1.49 35.75 38.91
CA HIS A 80 1.28 35.99 40.33
C HIS A 80 0.60 37.37 40.42
N ARG A 81 -0.73 37.39 40.42
CA ARG A 81 -1.50 38.58 40.77
C ARG A 81 -1.45 38.64 42.30
N LYS A 82 -0.45 39.36 42.80
CA LYS A 82 -0.31 39.70 44.22
C LYS A 82 -1.36 40.78 44.51
N ASN A 83 -2.09 40.54 45.60
CA ASN A 83 -2.96 41.42 46.40
C ASN A 83 -3.33 42.78 45.80
#